data_AF-A0A0T7A6N5-F1
#
_entry.id   AF-A0A0T7A6N5-F1
#
_cell.length_a   1.000
_cell.length_b   1.000
_cell.length_c   1.000
_cell.angle_alpha   90.00
_cell.angle_beta   90.00
_cell.angle_gamma   90.00
#
_symmetry.space_group_name_H-M   'P 1'
#
loop_
_entity.id
_entity.type
_entity.pdbx_description
1 polymer ?
#
loop_
_entity_poly.entity_id
_entity_poly.type
_entity_poly.pdbx_seq_one_letter_code
_entity_poly.pdbx_strand_id
1 'polypeptide(L)'
;MNYGYVIKRNDNDYIVNVDLENVNSGYSVVPKDVDPYNLYEIEDVKLYCTLNPDKVLAQHPKEQEEQKKEEIKRLKQYLFDTDYAVIKCSEQNLDLGTEYPRLKEKRQEARTRINELESTLQ
;
A
#
# COMPACT_ATOMS: atom_id res chain seq x y z
N MET A 1 21.32 -18.35 -10.48
CA MET A 1 20.12 -18.08 -11.30
C MET A 1 19.73 -16.62 -11.13
N ASN A 2 19.04 -16.03 -12.10
CA ASN A 2 18.47 -14.69 -11.99
C ASN A 2 16.95 -14.84 -11.83
N TYR A 3 16.41 -14.42 -10.68
CA TYR A 3 14.98 -14.52 -10.37
C TYR A 3 14.24 -13.19 -10.54
N GLY A 4 14.86 -12.18 -11.15
CA GLY A 4 14.26 -10.85 -11.28
C GLY A 4 13.96 -10.22 -9.92
N TYR A 5 12.81 -9.54 -9.81
CA TYR A 5 12.31 -9.09 -8.51
C TYR A 5 11.60 -10.23 -7.78
N VAL A 6 11.75 -10.23 -6.45
CA VAL A 6 11.17 -11.24 -5.57
C VAL A 6 10.34 -10.55 -4.49
N ILE A 7 9.09 -10.95 -4.31
CA ILE A 7 8.29 -10.53 -3.16
C ILE A 7 8.46 -11.57 -2.06
N LYS A 8 9.00 -11.16 -0.91
CA LYS A 8 9.10 -12.02 0.28
C LYS A 8 7.84 -11.85 1.13
N ARG A 9 6.95 -12.86 1.13
CA ARG A 9 5.75 -12.85 1.98
C ARG A 9 6.07 -13.30 3.40
N ASN A 10 6.86 -14.37 3.53
CA ASN A 10 7.43 -14.83 4.78
C ASN A 10 8.71 -15.66 4.50
N ASP A 11 9.29 -16.31 5.50
CA ASP A 11 10.53 -17.09 5.36
C ASP A 11 10.38 -18.36 4.50
N ASN A 12 9.15 -18.81 4.23
CA ASN A 12 8.86 -20.01 3.46
C ASN A 12 7.86 -19.76 2.30
N ASP A 13 7.58 -18.50 1.93
CA ASP A 13 6.70 -18.17 0.80
C ASP A 13 7.22 -16.92 0.08
N TYR A 14 7.54 -17.11 -1.19
CA TYR A 14 8.11 -16.11 -2.07
C TYR A 14 7.33 -16.06 -3.38
N ILE A 15 7.27 -14.88 -4.01
CA ILE A 15 6.88 -14.74 -5.42
C ILE A 15 8.13 -14.31 -6.19
N VAL A 16 8.56 -15.09 -7.17
CA VAL A 16 9.76 -14.81 -7.96
C VAL A 16 9.43 -14.42 -9.39
N ASN A 17 10.38 -13.82 -10.11
CA ASN A 17 10.20 -13.30 -11.47
C ASN A 17 9.07 -12.28 -11.57
N VAL A 18 8.95 -11.41 -10.55
CA VAL A 18 7.95 -10.36 -10.53
C VAL A 18 8.29 -9.29 -11.56
N ASP A 19 7.36 -9.09 -12.49
CA ASP A 19 7.32 -7.95 -13.40
C ASP A 19 6.64 -6.79 -12.70
N LEU A 20 7.39 -5.70 -12.47
CA LEU A 20 6.90 -4.51 -11.76
C LEU A 20 5.75 -3.82 -12.51
N GLU A 21 5.55 -4.11 -13.80
CA GLU A 21 4.47 -3.58 -14.60
C GLU A 21 3.21 -4.45 -14.58
N ASN A 22 3.25 -5.66 -14.02
CA ASN A 22 2.11 -6.57 -14.00
C ASN A 22 1.94 -7.20 -12.60
N VAL A 23 0.92 -6.74 -11.87
CA VAL A 23 0.59 -7.19 -10.50
C VAL A 23 0.38 -8.71 -10.41
N ASN A 24 -0.12 -9.34 -11.47
CA ASN A 24 -0.41 -10.77 -11.50
C ASN A 24 0.75 -11.60 -12.05
N SER A 25 1.96 -11.02 -12.11
CA SER A 25 3.15 -11.70 -12.58
C SER A 25 3.84 -12.50 -11.47
N GLY A 26 4.80 -13.32 -11.89
CA GLY A 26 5.64 -14.11 -11.02
C GLY A 26 5.07 -15.47 -10.66
N TYR A 27 5.88 -16.24 -9.96
CA TYR A 27 5.59 -17.62 -9.58
C TYR A 27 5.74 -17.76 -8.08
N SER A 28 4.74 -18.36 -7.42
CA SER A 28 4.87 -18.70 -6.01
C SER A 28 5.91 -19.80 -5.85
N VAL A 29 6.75 -19.68 -4.83
CA VAL A 29 7.75 -20.65 -4.44
C VAL A 29 7.63 -20.85 -2.93
N VAL A 30 7.27 -22.07 -2.57
CA VAL A 30 7.18 -22.60 -1.20
C VAL A 30 8.08 -23.84 -1.09
N PRO A 31 8.31 -24.42 0.09
CA PRO A 31 9.14 -25.61 0.18
C PRO A 31 8.44 -26.81 -0.48
N LYS A 32 9.22 -27.77 -0.97
CA LYS A 32 8.74 -28.89 -1.81
C LYS A 32 7.82 -29.87 -1.10
N ASP A 33 7.82 -29.88 0.22
CA ASP A 33 6.85 -30.62 1.02
C ASP A 33 5.45 -29.98 1.00
N VAL A 34 5.37 -28.67 0.73
CA VAL A 34 4.12 -27.93 0.52
C VAL A 34 3.67 -28.01 -0.95
N ASP A 35 4.57 -27.75 -1.90
CA ASP A 35 4.30 -27.91 -3.34
C ASP A 35 5.50 -28.57 -4.06
N PRO A 36 5.41 -29.88 -4.37
CA PRO A 36 6.45 -30.61 -5.07
C PRO A 36 6.74 -30.08 -6.49
N TYR A 37 5.76 -29.43 -7.12
CA TYR A 37 5.81 -29.00 -8.52
C TYR A 37 6.37 -27.59 -8.69
N ASN A 38 6.77 -26.91 -7.61
CA ASN A 38 7.39 -25.59 -7.70
C ASN A 38 8.53 -25.57 -8.72
N LEU A 39 8.61 -24.51 -9.49
CA LEU A 39 9.63 -24.38 -10.53
C LEU A 39 11.05 -24.30 -9.96
N TYR A 40 11.19 -23.80 -8.72
CA TYR A 40 12.46 -23.55 -8.06
C TYR A 40 12.51 -24.17 -6.67
N GLU A 41 13.73 -24.43 -6.18
CA GLU A 41 13.97 -24.80 -4.79
C GLU A 41 13.97 -23.56 -3.91
N ILE A 42 13.27 -23.64 -2.78
CA ILE A 42 13.12 -22.48 -1.89
C ILE A 42 14.45 -22.00 -1.31
N GLU A 43 15.39 -22.92 -1.06
CA GLU A 43 16.71 -22.57 -0.52
C GLU A 43 17.55 -21.76 -1.51
N ASP A 44 17.41 -22.02 -2.81
CA ASP A 44 18.07 -21.22 -3.86
C ASP A 44 17.47 -19.81 -3.93
N VAL A 45 16.15 -19.69 -3.74
CA VAL A 45 15.47 -18.38 -3.70
C VAL A 45 15.91 -17.59 -2.46
N LYS A 46 15.98 -18.23 -1.28
CA LYS A 46 16.48 -17.61 -0.04
C LYS A 46 17.90 -17.06 -0.23
N LEU A 47 18.80 -17.88 -0.78
CA LEU A 47 20.18 -17.46 -1.04
C LEU A 47 20.22 -16.28 -2.01
N TYR A 48 19.42 -16.30 -3.07
CA TYR A 48 19.32 -15.17 -4.01
C TYR A 48 18.85 -13.89 -3.32
N CYS A 49 17.83 -13.96 -2.46
CA CYS A 49 17.35 -12.80 -1.69
C CYS A 49 18.44 -12.23 -0.77
N THR A 50 19.26 -13.09 -0.15
CA THR A 50 20.40 -12.64 0.68
C THR A 50 21.46 -11.94 -0.15
N LEU A 51 21.72 -12.42 -1.38
CA LEU A 51 22.75 -11.87 -2.27
C LEU A 51 22.28 -10.62 -3.03
N ASN A 52 20.97 -10.41 -3.19
CA ASN A 52 20.37 -9.34 -3.99
C ASN A 52 19.27 -8.60 -3.20
N PRO A 53 19.60 -7.95 -2.06
CA PRO A 53 18.61 -7.31 -1.22
C PRO A 53 17.84 -6.17 -1.93
N ASP A 54 18.43 -5.54 -2.94
CA ASP A 54 17.80 -4.51 -3.77
C ASP A 54 16.69 -5.06 -4.71
N LYS A 55 16.66 -6.39 -4.90
CA LYS A 55 15.63 -7.08 -5.69
C LYS A 55 14.52 -7.69 -4.84
N VAL A 56 14.62 -7.57 -3.51
CA VAL A 56 13.62 -8.10 -2.59
C VAL A 56 12.63 -7.01 -2.23
N LEU A 57 11.38 -7.25 -2.55
CA LEU A 57 10.26 -6.37 -2.29
C LEU A 57 9.42 -6.93 -1.14
N ALA A 58 8.90 -6.05 -0.28
CA ALA A 58 7.89 -6.44 0.70
C ALA A 58 6.50 -6.59 0.04
N GLN A 59 6.24 -5.81 -1.01
CA GLN A 59 4.98 -5.81 -1.75
C GLN A 59 5.19 -5.31 -3.18
N HIS A 60 4.32 -5.71 -4.10
CA HIS A 60 4.31 -5.21 -5.47
C HIS A 60 4.12 -3.67 -5.52
N PRO A 61 4.93 -2.90 -6.28
CA PRO A 61 4.82 -1.44 -6.32
C PRO A 61 3.46 -0.93 -6.80
N LYS A 62 2.88 -1.55 -7.83
CA LYS A 62 1.53 -1.19 -8.31
C LYS A 62 0.42 -1.44 -7.28
N GLU A 63 0.52 -2.51 -6.48
CA GLU A 63 -0.44 -2.72 -5.39
C GLU A 63 -0.31 -1.64 -4.32
N GLN A 64 0.93 -1.25 -3.97
CA GLN A 64 1.15 -0.14 -3.04
C GLN A 64 0.56 1.16 -3.59
N GLU A 65 0.76 1.44 -4.87
CA GLU A 65 0.14 2.59 -5.54
C GLU A 65 -1.40 2.55 -5.48
N GLU A 66 -2.00 1.41 -5.81
CA GLU A 66 -3.45 1.21 -5.75
C GLU A 66 -3.99 1.40 -4.33
N GLN A 67 -3.33 0.84 -3.32
CA GLN A 67 -3.70 1.03 -1.91
C GLN A 67 -3.67 2.50 -1.49
N LYS A 68 -2.63 3.25 -1.89
CA LYS A 68 -2.55 4.69 -1.63
C LYS A 68 -3.69 5.45 -2.31
N LYS A 69 -4.02 5.11 -3.56
CA LYS A 69 -5.15 5.71 -4.30
C LYS A 69 -6.48 5.41 -3.63
N GLU A 70 -6.69 4.18 -3.16
CA GLU A 70 -7.88 3.82 -2.40
C GLU A 70 -7.98 4.57 -1.07
N GLU A 71 -6.87 4.71 -0.34
CA GLU A 71 -6.81 5.47 0.91
C GLU A 71 -7.17 6.95 0.66
N ILE A 72 -6.57 7.59 -0.36
CA ILE A 72 -6.91 8.96 -0.77
C ILE A 72 -8.41 9.07 -1.09
N LYS A 73 -8.96 8.11 -1.85
CA LYS A 73 -10.39 8.11 -2.18
C LYS A 73 -11.27 8.05 -0.92
N ARG A 74 -10.95 7.18 0.04
CA ARG A 74 -11.68 7.08 1.32
C ARG A 74 -11.57 8.36 2.14
N LEU A 75 -10.39 8.97 2.22
CA LEU A 75 -10.19 10.22 2.95
C LEU A 75 -10.93 11.40 2.29
N LYS A 76 -10.92 11.49 0.96
CA LYS A 76 -11.71 12.48 0.21
C LYS A 76 -13.21 12.28 0.42
N GLN A 77 -13.67 11.02 0.44
CA GLN A 77 -15.06 10.71 0.76
C GLN A 77 -15.43 11.14 2.19
N TYR A 78 -14.57 10.86 3.18
CA TYR A 78 -14.77 11.32 4.55
C TYR A 78 -14.87 12.86 4.65
N LEU A 79 -14.03 13.60 3.93
CA LEU A 79 -14.12 15.06 3.87
C LEU A 79 -15.48 15.48 3.28
N PHE A 80 -15.89 14.88 2.17
CA PHE A 80 -17.19 15.17 1.57
C PHE A 80 -18.36 14.86 2.52
N ASP A 81 -18.37 13.69 3.14
CA ASP A 81 -19.43 13.24 4.06
C ASP A 81 -19.55 14.13 5.30
N THR A 82 -18.48 14.86 5.64
CA THR A 82 -18.43 15.74 6.81
C THR A 82 -18.48 17.24 6.46
N ASP A 83 -18.67 17.58 5.19
CA ASP A 83 -18.76 18.99 4.76
C ASP A 83 -20.01 19.69 5.29
N TYR A 84 -21.07 18.95 5.63
CA TYR A 84 -22.28 19.51 6.24
C TYR A 84 -21.98 20.36 7.47
N ALA A 85 -20.98 19.99 8.28
CA ALA A 85 -20.61 20.73 9.49
C ALA A 85 -19.94 22.06 9.14
N VAL A 86 -19.12 22.08 8.09
CA VAL A 86 -18.48 23.29 7.57
C VAL A 86 -19.54 24.25 7.02
N ILE A 87 -20.46 23.72 6.21
CA ILE A 87 -21.56 24.50 5.63
C ILE A 87 -22.42 25.10 6.74
N LYS A 88 -22.86 24.28 7.71
CA LYS A 88 -23.67 24.73 8.84
C LYS A 88 -22.98 25.81 9.66
N CYS A 89 -21.69 25.65 9.97
CA CYS A 89 -20.93 26.67 10.68
C CYS A 89 -20.85 27.98 9.87
N SER A 90 -20.59 27.88 8.56
CA SER A 90 -20.54 29.04 7.68
C SER A 90 -21.88 29.78 7.58
N GLU A 91 -22.99 29.07 7.41
CA GLU A 91 -24.33 29.65 7.29
C GLU A 91 -24.80 30.33 8.59
N GLN A 92 -24.36 29.83 9.74
CA GLN A 92 -24.76 30.32 11.06
C GLN A 92 -23.73 31.27 11.69
N ASN A 93 -22.67 31.63 10.97
CA ASN A 93 -21.54 32.41 11.50
C ASN A 93 -20.92 31.81 12.78
N LEU A 94 -20.84 30.48 12.85
CA LEU A 94 -20.21 29.74 13.94
C LEU A 94 -18.78 29.33 13.57
N ASP A 95 -17.93 29.15 14.57
CA ASP A 95 -16.59 28.60 14.38
C ASP A 95 -16.60 27.07 14.44
N LEU A 96 -16.11 26.42 13.38
CA LEU A 96 -16.02 24.95 13.32
C LEU A 96 -15.13 24.38 14.43
N GLY A 97 -14.10 25.10 14.86
CA GLY A 97 -13.21 24.66 15.94
C GLY A 97 -13.90 24.65 17.30
N THR A 98 -14.89 25.50 17.48
CA THR A 98 -15.68 25.62 18.71
C THR A 98 -16.84 24.63 18.70
N GLU A 99 -17.58 24.55 17.60
CA GLU A 99 -18.78 23.69 17.49
C GLU A 99 -18.44 22.21 17.27
N TYR A 100 -17.39 21.93 16.50
CA TYR A 100 -16.98 20.57 16.13
C TYR A 100 -15.45 20.38 16.25
N PRO A 101 -14.84 20.57 17.43
CA PRO A 101 -13.39 20.56 17.62
C PRO A 101 -12.73 19.27 17.10
N ARG A 102 -13.28 18.11 17.47
CA ARG A 102 -12.77 16.79 17.05
C ARG A 102 -12.90 16.58 15.54
N LEU A 103 -13.96 17.14 14.93
CA LEU A 103 -14.17 17.01 13.50
C LEU A 103 -13.17 17.87 12.72
N LYS A 104 -12.91 19.10 13.20
CA LYS A 104 -11.88 19.99 12.63
C LYS A 104 -10.51 19.31 12.64
N GLU A 105 -10.12 18.73 13.77
CA GLU A 105 -8.85 18.00 13.92
C GLU A 105 -8.76 16.83 12.93
N LYS A 106 -9.72 15.92 12.92
CA LYS A 106 -9.73 14.77 12.00
C LYS A 106 -9.75 15.16 10.53
N ARG A 107 -10.45 16.25 10.18
CA ARG A 107 -10.45 16.78 8.81
C ARG A 107 -9.08 17.34 8.43
N GLN A 108 -8.38 17.98 9.37
CA GLN A 108 -7.01 18.44 9.15
C GLN A 108 -6.05 17.26 8.97
N GLU A 109 -6.14 16.24 9.82
CA GLU A 109 -5.36 15.00 9.69
C GLU A 109 -5.60 14.34 8.32
N ALA A 110 -6.85 14.20 7.90
CA ALA A 110 -7.20 13.63 6.60
C ALA A 110 -6.58 14.41 5.44
N ARG A 111 -6.59 15.75 5.50
CA ARG A 111 -5.95 16.61 4.48
C ARG A 111 -4.44 16.44 4.46
N THR A 112 -3.80 16.44 5.61
CA THR A 112 -2.35 16.20 5.73
C THR A 112 -1.99 14.84 5.12
N ARG A 113 -2.73 13.80 5.48
CA ARG A 113 -2.51 12.45 4.98
C ARG A 113 -2.72 12.33 3.46
N ILE A 114 -3.75 12.97 2.90
CA ILE A 114 -3.96 13.04 1.45
C ILE A 114 -2.74 13.67 0.77
N ASN A 115 -2.25 14.81 1.26
CA ASN A 115 -1.11 15.51 0.67
C ASN A 115 0.17 14.67 0.74
N GLU A 116 0.43 14.00 1.87
CA GLU A 116 1.55 13.07 2.00
C GLU A 116 1.47 11.95 0.95
N LEU A 117 0.32 11.29 0.83
CA LEU A 117 0.12 10.21 -0.12
C LEU A 117 0.27 10.69 -1.57
N GLU A 118 -0.36 11.81 -1.94
CA GLU A 118 -0.28 12.40 -3.28
C GLU A 118 1.15 12.80 -3.64
N SER A 119 1.95 13.30 -2.69
CA SER A 119 3.35 13.63 -2.93
C SER A 119 4.21 12.41 -3.29
N THR A 120 3.83 11.22 -2.85
CA THR A 120 4.54 9.96 -3.19
C THR A 120 4.04 9.29 -4.46
N LEU A 121 3.02 9.85 -5.11
CA LEU A 121 2.43 9.35 -6.36
C LEU A 121 2.76 10.24 -7.57
N GLN A 122 3.42 11.38 -7.35
CA GLN A 122 3.91 12.31 -8.39
C GLN A 122 5.25 11.86 -8.95
#